data_AF-A0A2T8FEB2-F1
#
_entry.id   AF-A0A2T8FEB2-F1
#
_cell.length_a   1.000
_cell.length_b   1.000
_cell.length_c   1.000
_cell.angle_alpha   90.00
_cell.angle_beta   90.00
_cell.angle_gamma   90.00
#
_symmetry.space_group_name_H-M   'P 1'
#
loop_
_entity.id
_entity.type
_entity.pdbx_description
1 polymer ?
#
loop_
_entity_poly.entity_id
_entity_poly.type
_entity_poly.pdbx_seq_one_letter_code
_entity_poly.pdbx_strand_id
1 'polypeptide(L)' 'MLPPSDDHEASSYDQPRGTCPVCGDHQVRHLVIGYLAGPPAAASPDWVSWVGCVHPGYNRCCDACGHTWTASAHGEG' A
#
# COMPACT_ATOMS: atom_id res chain seq x y z
N MET A 1 -32.49 -15.44 -12.88
CA MET A 1 -31.69 -15.55 -11.64
C MET A 1 -30.36 -14.87 -11.93
N LEU A 2 -30.11 -13.70 -11.34
CA LEU A 2 -28.78 -13.09 -11.40
C LEU A 2 -27.86 -13.88 -10.46
N PRO A 3 -26.59 -14.15 -10.83
CA PRO A 3 -25.64 -14.72 -9.88
C PRO A 3 -25.50 -13.74 -8.69
N PRO A 4 -25.26 -14.25 -7.46
CA PRO A 4 -24.95 -13.37 -6.35
C PRO A 4 -23.74 -12.54 -6.79
N SER A 5 -23.88 -11.22 -6.75
CA SER A 5 -22.73 -10.32 -6.84
C SER A 5 -21.72 -10.86 -5.86
N ASP A 6 -20.57 -11.29 -6.38
CA ASP A 6 -19.40 -11.65 -5.61
C ASP A 6 -19.16 -10.46 -4.68
N ASP A 7 -19.67 -10.57 -3.45
CA ASP A 7 -19.17 -9.84 -2.30
C ASP A 7 -17.76 -10.38 -2.14
N HIS A 8 -16.87 -9.91 -3.02
CA HIS A 8 -15.46 -9.99 -2.79
C HIS A 8 -15.24 -8.98 -1.69
N GLU A 9 -15.63 -9.42 -0.48
CA GLU A 9 -15.49 -8.74 0.78
C GLU A 9 -14.14 -8.10 0.68
N ALA A 10 -14.12 -6.77 0.54
CA ALA A 10 -12.92 -6.02 0.26
C ALA A 10 -11.95 -6.42 1.35
N SER A 11 -11.07 -7.38 1.05
CA SER A 11 -10.28 -8.07 2.06
C SER A 11 -9.50 -6.95 2.66
N SER A 12 -9.94 -6.54 3.85
CA SER A 12 -9.42 -5.37 4.53
C SER A 12 -7.93 -5.58 4.49
N TYR A 13 -7.22 -4.63 3.90
CA TYR A 13 -5.79 -4.73 3.70
C TYR A 13 -5.17 -4.69 5.11
N ASP A 14 -5.22 -5.82 5.82
CA ASP A 14 -4.86 -6.06 7.21
C ASP A 14 -3.36 -6.29 7.31
N GLN A 15 -2.61 -5.73 6.35
CA GLN A 15 -1.18 -5.66 6.49
C GLN A 15 -0.87 -4.54 7.46
N PRO A 16 0.00 -4.77 8.45
CA PRO A 16 0.45 -3.70 9.32
C PRO A 16 1.05 -2.58 8.46
N ARG A 17 0.63 -1.34 8.75
CA ARG A 17 1.15 -0.12 8.13
C ARG A 17 2.69 -0.07 8.15
N GLY A 18 3.30 -0.74 9.12
CA GLY A 18 4.73 -0.83 9.33
C GLY A 18 5.23 0.28 10.24
N THR A 19 6.49 0.18 10.64
CA THR A 19 7.15 1.14 11.53
C THR A 19 8.28 1.80 10.77
N CYS A 20 8.40 3.13 10.88
CA CYS A 20 9.50 3.85 10.28
C CYS A 20 10.83 3.40 10.92
N PRO A 21 11.82 2.94 10.12
CA PRO A 21 13.11 2.48 10.66
C PRO A 21 13.98 3.61 11.22
N VAL A 22 13.62 4.87 10.98
CA VAL A 22 14.38 6.06 11.41
C VAL A 22 13.81 6.67 12.68
N CYS A 23 12.53 7.01 12.70
CA CYS A 23 11.90 7.68 13.85
C CYS A 23 11.04 6.76 14.73
N GLY A 24 10.79 5.51 14.31
CA GLY A 24 9.94 4.57 15.04
C GLY A 24 8.44 4.86 14.95
N ASP A 25 8.02 5.86 14.17
CA ASP A 25 6.61 6.24 14.02
C ASP A 25 5.85 5.26 13.11
N HIS A 26 4.54 5.11 13.34
CA HIS A 26 3.67 4.22 12.59
C HIS A 26 2.94 4.91 11.42
N GLN A 27 3.20 6.20 11.19
CA GLN A 27 2.62 6.97 10.11
C GLN A 27 3.25 6.66 8.75
N VAL A 28 3.27 5.38 8.35
CA VAL A 28 3.91 4.91 7.10
C VAL A 28 2.88 4.82 5.97
N ARG A 29 3.10 5.53 4.86
CA ARG A 29 2.33 5.41 3.62
C ARG A 29 2.93 4.35 2.69
N HIS A 30 2.07 3.53 2.10
CA HIS A 30 2.41 2.47 1.15
C HIS A 30 2.16 2.96 -0.26
N LEU A 31 3.18 2.96 -1.11
CA LEU A 31 3.06 3.32 -2.51
C LEU A 31 2.91 2.03 -3.33
N VAL A 32 1.73 1.78 -3.87
CA VAL A 32 1.47 0.63 -4.76
C VAL A 32 1.80 1.06 -6.17
N ILE A 33 2.82 0.43 -6.76
CA ILE A 33 3.39 0.85 -8.03
C ILE A 33 3.10 -0.19 -9.10
N GLY A 34 2.83 0.26 -10.33
CA GLY A 34 2.60 -0.63 -11.47
C GLY A 34 1.14 -1.03 -11.68
N TYR A 35 0.20 -0.39 -10.98
CA TYR A 35 -1.22 -0.54 -11.30
C TYR A 35 -1.54 0.30 -12.55
N LEU A 36 -2.10 -0.35 -13.58
CA LEU A 36 -2.60 0.32 -14.78
C LEU A 36 -3.83 1.14 -14.39
N ALA A 37 -3.59 2.41 -14.04
CA ALA A 37 -4.53 3.51 -13.89
C ALA A 37 -6.02 3.11 -13.78
N GLY A 38 -6.42 2.75 -12.57
CA GLY A 38 -7.80 2.73 -12.12
C GLY A 38 -7.79 2.81 -10.59
N PRO A 39 -8.73 3.49 -9.92
CA PRO A 39 -8.92 3.25 -8.51
C PRO A 39 -9.20 1.74 -8.35
N PRO A 40 -8.59 1.05 -7.37
CA PRO A 40 -9.05 -0.30 -7.03
C PRO A 40 -10.57 -0.26 -6.87
N ALA A 41 -11.26 -1.27 -7.37
CA ALA A 41 -12.71 -1.39 -7.20
C ALA A 41 -13.14 -1.40 -5.71
N ALA A 42 -12.19 -1.64 -4.80
CA ALA A 42 -12.32 -1.53 -3.35
C ALA A 42 -11.64 -0.25 -2.84
N ALA A 43 -12.30 0.51 -1.96
CA ALA A 43 -11.71 1.68 -1.31
C ALA A 43 -10.40 1.32 -0.60
N SER A 44 -9.27 1.80 -1.11
CA SER A 44 -7.98 1.60 -0.45
C SER A 44 -7.89 2.44 0.82
N PRO A 45 -7.18 1.97 1.86
CA PRO A 45 -6.94 2.76 3.06
C PRO A 45 -6.26 4.10 2.74
N ASP A 46 -6.47 5.13 3.56
CA ASP A 46 -5.86 6.46 3.40
C ASP A 46 -4.32 6.43 3.42
N TRP A 47 -3.75 5.40 4.04
CA TRP A 47 -2.31 5.18 4.11
C TRP A 47 -1.76 4.42 2.89
N VAL A 48 -2.60 4.04 1.93
CA VAL A 48 -2.19 3.43 0.65
C VAL A 48 -2.37 4.45 -0.47
N SER A 49 -1.31 4.68 -1.24
CA SER A 49 -1.29 5.57 -2.40
C SER A 49 -0.94 4.77 -3.65
N TRP A 50 -1.83 4.75 -4.64
CA TRP A 50 -1.59 4.12 -5.92
C TRP A 50 -0.79 5.04 -6.81
N VAL A 51 0.46 4.68 -7.04
CA VAL A 51 1.33 5.37 -7.97
C VAL A 51 1.25 4.60 -9.28
N GLY A 52 1.01 5.31 -10.39
CA GLY A 52 0.88 4.70 -11.70
C GLY A 52 2.18 4.05 -12.20
N CYS A 53 2.41 4.10 -13.50
CA CYS A 53 3.56 3.40 -14.11
C CYS A 53 4.93 3.98 -13.74
N VAL A 54 5.00 5.14 -13.08
CA VAL A 54 6.28 5.78 -12.70
C VAL A 54 6.66 5.36 -11.29
N HIS A 55 7.63 4.46 -11.18
CA HIS A 55 8.18 3.99 -9.91
C HIS A 55 9.14 5.05 -9.33
N PRO A 56 8.87 5.67 -8.16
CA PRO A 56 9.72 6.72 -7.59
C PRO A 56 11.01 6.17 -6.94
N GLY A 57 11.18 4.85 -6.91
CA GLY A 57 12.36 4.16 -6.34
C GLY A 57 12.14 3.63 -4.93
N TYR A 58 11.00 3.95 -4.32
CA TYR A 58 10.58 3.52 -2.98
C TYR A 58 9.11 3.12 -2.96
N ASN A 59 8.73 2.22 -2.06
CA ASN A 59 7.34 1.77 -1.87
C ASN A 59 6.78 2.10 -0.48
N ARG A 60 7.58 2.75 0.39
CA ARG A 60 7.19 3.25 1.71
C ARG A 60 7.67 4.68 1.92
N CYS A 61 6.87 5.47 2.63
CA CYS A 61 7.19 6.82 3.07
C CYS A 61 6.66 7.07 4.48
N CYS A 62 7.43 7.66 5.38
CA CYS A 62 6.95 8.06 6.70
C CYS A 62 6.42 9.50 6.66
N ASP A 63 5.17 9.72 7.05
CA ASP A 63 4.56 11.04 7.12
C ASP A 63 5.13 11.90 8.26
N ALA A 64 5.60 11.26 9.33
CA ALA A 64 6.14 11.95 10.50
C ALA A 64 7.54 12.55 10.27
N CYS A 65 8.44 11.83 9.60
CA CYS A 65 9.83 12.27 9.39
C CYS A 65 10.23 12.44 7.92
N GLY A 66 9.35 12.07 6.96
CA GLY A 66 9.64 12.13 5.54
C GLY A 66 10.56 11.03 5.01
N HIS A 67 11.01 10.09 5.86
CA HIS A 67 11.90 9.02 5.41
C HIS A 67 11.22 8.10 4.40
N THR A 68 11.88 7.83 3.27
CA THR A 68 11.39 6.94 2.21
C THR A 68 12.27 5.71 2.10
N TRP A 69 11.67 4.52 2.00
CA TRP A 69 12.40 3.27 1.83
C TRP A 69 11.61 2.28 0.97
N THR A 70 12.30 1.26 0.50
CA THR A 70 11.67 0.10 -0.14
C THR A 70 11.62 -0.99 0.92
N ALA A 71 10.42 -1.37 1.34
CA ALA A 71 10.26 -2.61 2.08
C ALA A 71 10.66 -3.73 1.12
N SER A 72 11.77 -4.41 1.40
CA SER A 72 12.07 -5.69 0.79
C SER A 72 10.86 -6.58 1.08
N ALA A 73 10.13 -7.00 0.04
CA ALA A 73 9.27 -8.16 0.18
C ALA A 73 10.15 -9.22 0.83
N HIS A 74 9.73 -9.74 1.99
CA HIS A 74 10.50 -10.73 2.74
C HIS A 74 11.16 -11.69 1.75
N GLY A 75 12.49 -11.66 1.71
CA GLY A 75 13.24 -12.67 1.00
C GLY A 75 12.90 -13.98 1.66
N GLU A 76 12.09 -14.79 0.99
CA GLU A 76 12.18 -16.23 1.08
C GLU A 76 13.62 -16.56 0.63
N GLY A 77 14.49 -16.79 1.61
CA GLY A 77 15.82 -17.37 1.42
C GLY A 77 15.73 -18.88 1.52
#